data_AF-A0AAW7FNJ9-F1
#
_entry.id   AF-A0AAW7FNJ9-F1
#
_cell.length_a   1.000
_cell.length_b   1.000
_cell.length_c   1.000
_cell.angle_alpha   90.00
_cell.angle_beta   90.00
_cell.angle_gamma   90.00
#
_symmetry.space_group_name_H-M   'P 1'
#
loop_
_entity.id
_entity.type
_entity.pdbx_description
1 polymer ?
#
loop_
_entity_poly.entity_id
_entity_poly.type
_entity_poly.pdbx_seq_one_letter_code
_entity_poly.pdbx_strand_id
1 'polypeptide(L)' 'MTPAFASWSDFFAMGGYALYVWLAVAMSVIPLVVLVVHSTLQHRAILRGVAQQRAREARMRAAQVQREAA' A
#
# COMPACT_ATOMS: atom_id res chain seq x y z
N MET A 1 11.22 24.23 -33.12
CA MET A 1 11.05 24.14 -31.65
C MET A 1 12.23 23.35 -31.12
N THR A 2 13.08 23.95 -30.30
CA THR A 2 14.27 23.29 -29.73
C THR A 2 13.84 22.51 -28.48
N PRO A 3 14.06 21.19 -28.42
CA PRO A 3 13.74 20.41 -27.23
C PRO A 3 14.70 20.78 -26.09
N ALA A 4 14.18 20.91 -24.87
CA ALA A 4 14.97 21.26 -23.68
C ALA A 4 16.00 20.18 -23.28
N PHE A 5 15.82 18.94 -23.77
CA PHE A 5 16.73 17.82 -23.56
C PHE A 5 16.91 17.06 -24.88
N ALA A 6 18.15 16.66 -25.17
CA ALA A 6 18.48 15.90 -26.37
C ALA A 6 18.19 14.40 -26.22
N SER A 7 18.11 13.90 -24.98
CA SER A 7 17.85 12.50 -24.68
C SER A 7 17.13 12.30 -23.34
N TRP A 8 16.51 11.14 -23.15
CA TRP A 8 15.98 10.72 -21.85
C TRP A 8 17.08 10.67 -20.78
N SER A 9 18.30 10.29 -21.16
CA SER A 9 19.45 10.29 -20.25
C SER A 9 19.76 11.70 -19.73
N ASP A 10 19.72 12.72 -20.57
CA ASP A 10 19.98 14.11 -20.16
C ASP A 10 18.90 14.65 -19.22
N PHE A 11 17.66 14.17 -19.36
CA PHE A 11 16.58 14.50 -18.45
C PHE A 11 16.82 13.91 -17.05
N PHE A 12 17.30 12.67 -16.96
CA PHE A 12 17.63 12.06 -15.66
C PHE A 12 18.95 12.57 -15.11
N ALA A 13 19.90 12.95 -15.97
CA ALA A 13 21.25 13.37 -15.62
C ALA A 13 21.50 14.83 -16.04
N MET A 14 20.62 15.75 -15.61
CA MET A 14 20.67 17.19 -15.91
C MET A 14 21.94 17.88 -15.38
N GLY A 15 23.11 17.54 -15.94
CA GLY A 15 24.40 18.21 -15.75
C GLY A 15 24.74 18.61 -14.31
N GLY A 16 24.41 17.78 -13.31
CA GLY A 16 24.66 18.04 -11.88
C GLY A 16 23.44 18.39 -11.03
N TYR A 17 22.31 18.82 -11.62
CA TYR A 17 21.08 19.15 -10.87
C TYR A 17 20.16 17.97 -10.58
N ALA A 18 20.34 16.88 -11.34
CA ALA A 18 19.58 15.65 -11.21
C ALA A 18 19.47 15.17 -9.75
N LEU A 19 20.58 15.17 -9.02
CA LEU A 19 20.62 14.70 -7.64
C LEU A 19 19.65 15.48 -6.73
N TYR A 20 19.66 16.81 -6.82
CA TYR A 20 18.81 17.67 -5.99
C TYR A 20 17.32 17.49 -6.32
N VAL A 21 16.98 17.40 -7.62
CA VAL A 21 15.61 17.22 -8.08
C VAL A 21 15.09 15.85 -7.64
N TRP A 22 15.83 14.77 -7.91
CA TRP A 22 15.43 13.43 -7.53
C TRP A 22 15.34 13.24 -6.02
N LEU A 23 16.21 13.88 -5.25
CA LEU A 23 16.11 13.87 -3.79
C LEU A 23 14.84 14.57 -3.30
N ALA A 24 14.51 15.75 -3.83
CA ALA A 24 13.28 16.46 -3.49
C ALA A 24 12.01 15.69 -3.91
N VAL A 25 12.04 15.06 -5.08
CA VAL A 25 10.96 14.19 -5.57
C VAL A 25 10.82 12.99 -4.63
N ALA A 26 11.91 12.30 -4.30
CA ALA A 26 11.88 11.17 -3.37
C ALA A 26 11.36 11.58 -1.99
N MET A 27 11.79 12.72 -1.46
CA MET A 27 11.30 13.24 -0.17
C MET A 27 9.81 13.57 -0.17
N SER A 28 9.22 13.90 -1.32
CA SER A 28 7.78 14.13 -1.44
C SER A 28 7.01 12.82 -1.68
N VAL A 29 7.53 11.95 -2.55
CA VAL A 29 6.86 10.71 -2.98
C VAL A 29 6.93 9.64 -1.88
N ILE A 30 8.02 9.54 -1.14
CA ILE A 30 8.20 8.52 -0.09
C ILE A 30 7.09 8.63 0.98
N PRO A 31 6.81 9.79 1.60
CA PRO A 31 5.72 9.92 2.56
C PRO A 31 4.34 9.56 2.00
N LEU A 32 4.06 9.95 0.75
CA LEU A 32 2.81 9.60 0.07
C LEU A 32 2.68 8.08 -0.10
N VAL A 33 3.73 7.41 -0.58
CA VAL A 33 3.77 5.96 -0.74
C VAL A 33 3.62 5.27 0.62
N VAL A 34 4.33 5.74 1.64
CA VAL A 34 4.23 5.22 3.01
C VAL A 34 2.80 5.35 3.53
N LEU A 35 2.15 6.50 3.32
CA LEU A 35 0.77 6.74 3.75
C LEU A 35 -0.21 5.78 3.05
N VAL A 36 -0.08 5.61 1.74
CA VAL A 36 -0.93 4.69 0.95
C VAL A 36 -0.72 3.24 1.39
N VAL A 37 0.54 2.82 1.54
CA VAL A 37 0.88 1.47 2.02
C VAL A 37 0.35 1.26 3.43
N HIS A 38 0.56 2.21 4.34
CA HIS A 38 0.07 2.12 5.70
C HIS A 38 -1.46 2.03 5.75
N SER A 39 -2.15 2.89 5.01
CA SER A 39 -3.61 2.88 4.91
C SER A 39 -4.16 1.56 4.37
N THR A 40 -3.56 1.03 3.30
CA THR A 40 -4.00 -0.25 2.72
C THR A 40 -3.69 -1.43 3.63
N LEU A 41 -2.56 -1.45 4.33
CA LEU A 41 -2.22 -2.49 5.30
C LEU A 41 -3.16 -2.46 6.51
N GLN A 42 -3.46 -1.29 7.06
CA GLN A 42 -4.41 -1.15 8.16
C GLN A 42 -5.81 -1.62 7.76
N HIS A 43 -6.30 -1.22 6.59
CA HIS A 43 -7.60 -1.65 6.10
C HIS A 43 -7.65 -3.18 5.93
N ARG A 44 -6.59 -3.79 5.40
CA ARG A 44 -6.48 -5.25 5.28
C ARG A 44 -6.37 -5.95 6.63
N ALA A 45 -5.69 -5.36 7.61
CA ALA A 45 -5.57 -5.91 8.95
C ALA A 45 -6.93 -5.97 9.66
N ILE A 46 -7.72 -4.90 9.56
CA ILE A 46 -9.09 -4.84 10.11
C ILE A 46 -9.97 -5.92 9.46
N LEU A 47 -9.97 -6.01 8.13
CA LEU A 47 -10.76 -7.02 7.41
C LEU A 47 -10.36 -8.45 7.75
N ARG A 48 -9.05 -8.73 7.91
CA ARG A 48 -8.56 -10.03 8.36
C ARG A 48 -8.99 -10.36 9.79
N GLY A 49 -8.97 -9.38 10.68
CA GLY A 49 -9.45 -9.53 12.06
C GLY A 49 -10.93 -9.91 12.10
N VAL A 50 -11.77 -9.23 11.32
CA VAL A 50 -13.21 -9.54 11.21
C VAL A 50 -13.43 -10.93 10.60
N ALA A 51 -12.67 -11.31 9.56
CA ALA A 51 -12.79 -12.63 8.94
C ALA A 51 -12.45 -13.76 9.93
N GLN A 52 -11.41 -13.60 10.75
CA GLN A 52 -11.06 -14.57 11.79
C GLN A 52 -12.13 -14.66 12.88
N GLN A 53 -12.70 -13.52 13.30
CA GLN A 53 -13.76 -13.49 14.30
C GLN A 53 -15.02 -14.21 13.79
N ARG A 54 -15.43 -13.94 12.55
CA ARG A 54 -16.56 -14.62 11.89
C ARG A 54 -16.32 -16.12 11.75
N ALA A 55 -15.10 -16.54 11.42
CA ALA A 55 -14.78 -17.97 11.33
C ALA A 55 -14.91 -18.69 12.68
N ARG A 56 -14.56 -18.03 13.79
CA ARG A 56 -14.75 -18.57 15.15
C ARG A 56 -16.23 -18.65 15.52
N GLU A 57 -17.00 -17.60 15.28
CA GLU A 57 -18.44 -17.61 15.55
C GLU A 57 -19.18 -18.66 14.72
N ALA A 58 -18.84 -18.84 13.44
CA ALA A 58 -19.45 -19.85 12.58
C ALA A 58 -19.23 -21.27 13.11
N ARG A 59 -18.03 -21.55 13.67
CA ARG A 59 -17.74 -22.85 14.30
C ARG A 59 -18.55 -23.08 15.56
N MET A 60 -18.71 -22.05 16.41
CA MET A 60 -19.52 -22.17 17.62
C MET A 60 -21.00 -22.35 17.32
N ARG A 61 -21.54 -21.62 16.33
CA ARG A 61 -22.92 -21.80 15.86
C ARG A 61 -23.14 -23.20 15.27
N ALA A 62 -22.21 -23.70 14.46
CA ALA A 62 -22.30 -25.07 13.91
C ALA A 62 -22.30 -26.13 15.03
N ALA A 63 -21.49 -25.93 16.08
CA ALA A 63 -21.48 -26.82 17.25
C ALA A 63 -22.77 -26.72 18.09
N GLN A 64 -23.37 -25.54 18.21
CA GLN A 64 -24.67 -25.36 18.88
C GLN A 64 -25.81 -26.03 18.09
N VAL A 65 -25.85 -25.85 16.77
CA VAL A 65 -26.86 -26.50 15.91
C VAL A 65 -26.73 -28.03 15.98
N GLN A 66 -25.51 -28.58 16.03
CA GLN A 66 -25.31 -30.02 16.24
C GLN A 66 -25.74 -30.51 17.63
N ARG A 67 -25.65 -29.67 18.67
CA ARG A 67 -26.11 -30.01 20.02
C ARG A 67 -27.62 -29.90 20.19
N GLU A 68 -28.28 -29.01 19.45
CA GLU A 68 -29.75 -28.92 19.46
C GLU A 68 -30.43 -29.98 18.57
N ALA A 69 -29.71 -30.52 17.59
CA ALA A 69 -30.19 -31.57 16.70
C ALA A 69 -29.97 -33.01 17.23
N ALA A 70 -29.35 -33.17 18.41
CA ALA A 70 -29.08 -34.44 19.07
C ALA A 70 -29.89 -34.56 20.37
#